data_AF-A0A534UEH4-F1
#
_entry.id   AF-A0A534UEH4-F1
#
_cell.length_a   1.000
_cell.length_b   1.000
_cell.length_c   1.000
_cell.angle_alpha   90.00
_cell.angle_beta   90.00
_cell.angle_gamma   90.00
#
_symmetry.space_group_name_H-M   'P 1'
#
loop_
_entity.id
_entity.type
_entity.pdbx_description
1 polymer ?
#
loop_
_entity_poly.entity_id
_entity_poly.type
_entity_poly.pdbx_seq_one_letter_code
_entity_poly.pdbx_strand_id
1 'polypeptide(L)' 'MVLELRNPPANTYSYEMMRELDAHILDARMDESVHVLLLTGAGEKFFCAGADIAMLEKANPYFK' A
#
# COMPACT_ATOMS: atom_id res chain seq x y z
N MET A 1 -3.02 10.00 -11.36
CA MET A 1 -3.54 8.71 -10.84
C MET A 1 -3.84 8.84 -9.35
N VAL A 2 -4.91 8.21 -8.85
CA VAL A 2 -5.24 8.17 -7.41
C VAL A 2 -5.30 6.71 -6.97
N LEU A 3 -4.56 6.39 -5.92
CA LEU A 3 -4.57 5.10 -5.24
C LEU A 3 -5.13 5.28 -3.83
N GLU A 4 -5.94 4.32 -3.40
CA GLU A 4 -6.54 4.34 -2.06
C GLU A 4 -6.16 3.06 -1.31
N LEU A 5 -5.41 3.21 -0.20
CA LEU A 5 -5.11 2.11 0.70
C LEU A 5 -6.40 1.64 1.38
N ARG A 6 -6.75 0.37 1.18
CA ARG A 6 -8.01 -0.19 1.70
C ARG A 6 -7.76 -1.58 2.27
N ASN A 7 -7.48 -1.62 3.58
CA ASN A 7 -7.40 -2.87 4.34
C ASN A 7 -8.00 -2.65 5.73
N PRO A 8 -9.32 -2.83 5.90
CA PRO A 8 -9.97 -2.60 7.18
C PRO A 8 -9.37 -3.50 8.28
N PRO A 9 -9.34 -3.03 9.55
CA PRO A 9 -10.00 -1.81 10.04
C PRO A 9 -9.17 -0.52 9.96
N ALA A 10 -7.86 -0.60 9.70
CA ALA A 10 -6.94 0.53 9.90
C ALA A 10 -5.93 0.73 8.75
N ASN A 11 -6.20 0.15 7.59
CA ASN A 11 -5.35 0.23 6.40
C ASN A 11 -3.90 -0.21 6.68
N THR A 12 -3.72 -1.26 7.49
CA THR A 12 -2.38 -1.83 7.70
C THR A 12 -1.88 -2.45 6.41
N TYR A 13 -0.62 -2.24 6.06
CA TYR A 13 -0.06 -2.82 4.84
C TYR A 13 0.26 -4.30 5.04
N SER A 14 -0.27 -5.13 4.14
CA SER A 14 0.11 -6.53 3.99
C SER A 14 1.12 -6.69 2.86
N TYR A 15 1.66 -7.90 2.68
CA TYR A 15 2.58 -8.21 1.59
C TYR A 15 1.90 -8.03 0.22
N GLU A 16 0.64 -8.44 0.12
CA GLU A 16 -0.18 -8.33 -1.08
C GLU A 16 -0.42 -6.87 -1.45
N MET A 17 -0.81 -6.04 -0.48
CA MET A 17 -0.98 -4.61 -0.69
C MET A 17 0.32 -3.94 -1.16
N MET A 18 1.47 -4.30 -0.57
CA MET A 18 2.75 -3.75 -1.01
C MET A 18 3.10 -4.16 -2.44
N ARG A 19 2.79 -5.41 -2.83
CA ARG A 19 2.96 -5.86 -4.23
C ARG A 19 2.05 -5.14 -5.21
N GLU A 20 0.80 -4.87 -4.83
CA GLU A 20 -0.13 -4.09 -5.65
C GLU A 20 0.33 -2.65 -5.80
N LEU A 21 0.82 -2.04 -4.72
CA LEU A 21 1.38 -0.68 -4.75
C LEU A 21 2.60 -0.60 -5.67
N ASP A 22 3.52 -1.57 -5.59
CA ASP A 22 4.68 -1.65 -6.50
C ASP A 22 4.26 -1.75 -7.97
N ALA A 23 3.28 -2.62 -8.27
CA ALA A 23 2.76 -2.76 -9.63
C ALA A 23 2.17 -1.44 -10.15
N HIS A 24 1.36 -0.76 -9.35
CA HIS A 24 0.76 0.51 -9.74
C HIS A 24 1.75 1.67 -9.85
N ILE A 25 2.84 1.66 -9.07
CA ILE A 25 3.93 2.62 -9.24
C ILE A 25 4.62 2.40 -10.60
N LEU A 26 4.82 1.14 -11.01
CA LEU A 26 5.38 0.83 -12.31
C LEU A 26 4.44 1.21 -13.46
N ASP A 27 3.15 0.91 -13.32
CA ASP A 27 2.13 1.31 -14.30
C ASP A 27 2.14 2.84 -14.49
N ALA A 28 2.10 3.59 -13.38
CA ALA A 28 2.15 5.05 -13.40
C ALA A 28 3.45 5.59 -14.01
N ARG A 29 4.58 4.91 -13.81
CA ARG A 29 5.88 5.31 -14.39
C ARG A 29 5.89 5.17 -15.92
N MET A 30 5.17 4.19 -16.46
CA MET A 30 5.16 3.87 -17.89
C MET A 30 4.02 4.53 -18.65
N ASP A 31 3.10 5.21 -17.96
CA ASP A 31 2.01 5.97 -18.54
C ASP A 31 2.38 7.47 -18.63
N GLU A 32 2.68 7.94 -19.84
CA GLU A 32 3.06 9.35 -20.09
C GLU A 32 1.95 10.36 -19.72
N SER A 33 0.69 9.92 -19.59
CA SER A 33 -0.42 10.78 -19.14
C SER A 33 -0.44 10.99 -17.62
N VAL A 34 0.31 10.18 -16.86
CA VAL A 34 0.35 10.24 -15.39
C VAL A 34 1.52 11.12 -14.94
N HIS A 35 1.21 12.35 -14.55
CA HIS A 35 2.22 13.28 -14.00
C HIS A 35 2.34 13.23 -12.47
N VAL A 36 1.27 12.83 -11.79
CA VAL A 36 1.18 12.80 -10.32
C VAL A 36 0.42 11.56 -9.88
N LEU A 37 0.92 10.91 -8.84
CA LEU A 37 0.24 9.85 -8.12
C LEU A 37 -0.13 10.34 -6.72
N LEU A 38 -1.42 10.33 -6.41
CA LEU A 38 -1.94 10.66 -5.08
C LEU A 38 -2.27 9.36 -4.36
N LEU A 39 -1.70 9.16 -3.17
CA LEU A 39 -2.02 8.03 -2.30
C LEU A 39 -2.89 8.53 -1.15
N THR A 40 -4.06 7.92 -0.98
CA THR A 40 -5.00 8.20 0.11
C THR A 40 -5.29 6.94 0.92
N GLY A 41 -5.93 7.06 2.07
CA GLY A 41 -6.42 5.91 2.84
C GLY A 41 -7.94 5.90 2.87
N ALA A 42 -8.54 4.72 2.72
CA ALA A 42 -9.98 4.56 2.75
C ALA A 42 -10.54 4.85 4.14
N GLY A 43 -11.67 5.57 4.18
CA GLY A 43 -12.34 5.96 5.42
C GLY A 43 -11.79 7.25 6.02
N GLU A 44 -12.19 7.57 7.25
CA GLU A 44 -11.95 8.89 7.85
C GLU A 44 -10.93 8.87 9.02
N LYS A 45 -10.56 7.68 9.49
CA LYS A 45 -9.78 7.53 10.73
C LYS A 45 -8.28 7.32 10.51
N PHE A 46 -7.92 6.48 9.54
CA PHE A 46 -6.54 6.04 9.34
C PHE A 46 -6.18 6.16 7.87
N PHE A 47 -5.10 6.88 7.57
CA PHE A 47 -4.43 6.75 6.28
C PHE A 47 -3.86 5.33 6.13
N CYS A 48 -2.94 4.98 7.04
CA CYS A 48 -2.34 3.66 7.20
C CYS A 48 -1.86 3.53 8.64
N ALA A 49 -2.23 2.46 9.35
CA ALA A 49 -1.82 2.21 10.73
C ALA A 49 -0.47 1.48 10.86
N GLY A 50 0.25 1.28 9.75
CA GLY A 50 1.55 0.62 9.72
C GLY A 50 1.47 -0.81 9.21
N ALA A 51 2.43 -1.64 9.60
CA ALA A 51 2.51 -3.03 9.14
C ALA A 51 1.42 -3.91 9.77
N ASP A 52 0.94 -4.89 9.01
CA ASP A 52 0.22 -6.01 9.60
C ASP A 52 1.18 -6.85 10.47
N ILE A 53 0.91 -6.88 11.78
CA ILE A 53 1.73 -7.61 12.77
C ILE A 53 1.73 -9.11 12.47
N ALA A 54 0.60 -9.70 12.09
CA ALA A 54 0.51 -11.14 11.82
C ALA A 54 1.30 -11.52 10.55
N MET A 55 1.37 -10.60 9.58
CA MET A 55 2.29 -10.74 8.44
C MET A 55 3.74 -10.65 8.89
N LEU A 56 4.11 -9.62 9.67
CA LEU A 56 5.49 -9.42 10.15
C LEU A 56 5.98 -10.59 11.01
N GLU A 57 5.12 -11.20 11.83
CA GLU A 57 5.49 -12.37 12.61
C GLU A 57 5.96 -13.53 11.73
N LYS A 58 5.26 -13.77 10.61
CA LYS A 58 5.54 -14.84 9.64
C LYS A 58 6.66 -14.50 8.66
N ALA A 59 7.00 -13.22 8.52
CA ALA A 59 8.08 -12.79 7.64
C ALA A 59 9.43 -13.36 8.11
N ASN A 60 10.33 -13.63 7.15
CA ASN A 60 11.69 -14.02 7.49
C ASN A 60 12.37 -12.86 8.26
N PRO A 61 13.00 -13.10 9.43
CA PRO A 61 13.62 -12.07 10.25
C PRO A 61 14.61 -11.16 9.54
N TYR A 62 15.25 -11.63 8.46
CA TYR A 62 16.16 -10.81 7.65
C TYR A 62 15.44 -9.69 6.89
N PHE A 63 14.15 -9.86 6.58
CA PHE A 63 13.32 -8.93 5.82
C PHE A 63 12.25 -8.26 6.69
N LYS A 64 12.35 -8.37 8.02
CA LYS A 64 11.52 -7.61 8.97
C LYS A 64 12.03 -6.19 9.15
#